data_AF-A0A8T5QU26-F1
#
_entry.id   AF-A0A8T5QU26-F1
#
_cell.length_a   1.000
_cell.length_b   1.000
_cell.length_c   1.000
_cell.angle_alpha   90.00
_cell.angle_beta   90.00
_cell.angle_gamma   90.00
#
_symmetry.space_group_name_H-M   'P 1'
#
loop_
_entity.id
_entity.type
_entity.pdbx_description
1 polymer ?
#
loop_
_entity_poly.entity_id
_entity_poly.type
_entity_poly.pdbx_seq_one_letter_code
_entity_poly.pdbx_strand_id
1 'polypeptide(L)'
;MKKSWWILLVLVLCPAVLACSDPMDGKTYTSDQEFCNKNYYLPDGIAIGADNLVIDCNNAVLRGDFKGTGILIENRKNIEVKNCNIVNYNNGFSLVNAEGSDIHDHNLLRNYVGIRLENSAKNHFYEIRDVSIQREIRSIFSTENHIKYTNKNLEGEFCRHNSCNERTEKEVPSFPLMTFYQATLEQILKEAIRQWISRDSHSQQ
;
A
#
# COMPACT_ATOMS: atom_id res chain seq x y z
N MET A 1 3.54 -64.91 8.61
CA MET A 1 3.50 -64.01 7.43
C MET A 1 2.21 -63.18 7.49
N LYS A 2 2.25 -61.95 8.03
CA LYS A 2 1.09 -61.03 8.02
C LYS A 2 1.49 -59.80 7.21
N LYS A 3 0.89 -59.67 6.03
CA LYS A 3 1.17 -58.59 5.06
C LYS A 3 0.54 -57.28 5.55
N SER A 4 1.36 -56.24 5.50
CA SER A 4 1.04 -54.83 5.65
C SER A 4 -0.25 -54.43 4.93
N TRP A 5 -1.02 -53.56 5.60
CA TRP A 5 -1.89 -52.60 4.92
C TRP A 5 -1.76 -51.25 5.65
N TRP A 6 -0.72 -50.51 5.30
CA TRP A 6 -0.61 -49.09 5.65
C TRP A 6 -1.23 -48.31 4.49
N ILE A 7 -2.46 -47.81 4.69
CA ILE A 7 -3.04 -46.82 3.78
C ILE A 7 -2.31 -45.50 4.07
N LEU A 8 -1.46 -45.10 3.14
CA LEU A 8 -0.84 -43.78 3.13
C LEU A 8 -1.94 -42.77 2.78
N LEU A 9 -2.45 -42.06 3.78
CA LEU A 9 -3.34 -40.92 3.59
C LEU A 9 -2.48 -39.75 3.09
N VAL A 10 -2.35 -39.62 1.76
CA VAL A 10 -1.72 -38.45 1.14
C VAL A 10 -2.68 -37.28 1.28
N LEU A 11 -2.50 -36.50 2.35
CA LEU A 11 -3.09 -35.18 2.53
C LEU A 11 -2.57 -34.28 1.40
N VAL A 12 -3.37 -34.14 0.35
CA VAL A 12 -3.15 -33.13 -0.69
C VAL A 12 -3.39 -31.77 -0.04
N LEU A 13 -2.32 -31.19 0.50
CA LEU A 13 -2.23 -29.76 0.76
C LEU A 13 -2.25 -29.05 -0.59
N CYS A 14 -3.44 -28.85 -1.15
CA CYS A 14 -3.61 -27.89 -2.22
C CYS A 14 -3.32 -26.53 -1.57
N PRO A 15 -2.24 -25.82 -1.93
CA PRO A 15 -2.16 -24.42 -1.57
C PRO A 15 -3.43 -23.81 -2.18
N ALA A 16 -4.33 -23.30 -1.32
CA ALA A 16 -5.40 -22.46 -1.79
C ALA A 16 -4.70 -21.25 -2.37
N VAL A 17 -4.48 -21.27 -3.69
CA VAL A 17 -4.17 -20.06 -4.44
C VAL A 17 -5.42 -19.23 -4.23
N LEU A 18 -5.35 -18.31 -3.27
CA LEU A 18 -6.36 -17.28 -3.05
C LEU A 18 -6.38 -16.50 -4.36
N ALA A 19 -7.28 -16.92 -5.24
CA ALA A 19 -7.58 -16.17 -6.43
C ALA A 19 -8.12 -14.82 -5.93
N CYS A 20 -7.60 -13.75 -6.50
CA CYS A 20 -8.13 -12.43 -6.26
C CYS A 20 -9.64 -12.38 -6.54
N SER A 21 -10.34 -11.50 -5.85
CA SER A 21 -11.80 -11.30 -5.98
C SER A 21 -12.11 -9.96 -6.64
N ASP A 22 -13.21 -9.89 -7.38
CA ASP A 22 -13.67 -8.62 -7.95
C ASP A 22 -14.46 -7.85 -6.86
N PRO A 23 -14.11 -6.59 -6.54
CA PRO A 23 -14.87 -5.79 -5.60
C PRO A 23 -16.27 -5.46 -6.14
N MET A 24 -17.25 -5.40 -5.25
CA MET A 24 -18.63 -5.03 -5.54
C MET A 24 -18.96 -3.64 -4.98
N ASP A 25 -19.73 -2.87 -5.73
CA ASP A 25 -20.14 -1.50 -5.36
C ASP A 25 -21.04 -1.48 -4.14
N GLY A 26 -20.77 -0.55 -3.21
CA GLY A 26 -21.48 -0.40 -1.93
C GLY A 26 -21.28 -1.56 -0.95
N LYS A 27 -20.42 -2.55 -1.26
CA LYS A 27 -20.25 -3.74 -0.43
C LYS A 27 -19.43 -3.46 0.82
N THR A 28 -19.87 -4.04 1.93
CA THR A 28 -19.12 -4.13 3.17
C THR A 28 -18.34 -5.45 3.25
N TYR A 29 -17.03 -5.38 3.45
CA TYR A 29 -16.17 -6.55 3.60
C TYR A 29 -15.88 -6.85 5.07
N THR A 30 -16.09 -8.09 5.49
CA THR A 30 -15.91 -8.54 6.88
C THR A 30 -14.80 -9.59 7.02
N SER A 31 -14.05 -9.85 5.96
CA SER A 31 -12.88 -10.72 5.93
C SER A 31 -11.83 -10.14 4.98
N ASP A 32 -10.59 -10.59 5.12
CA ASP A 32 -9.49 -10.17 4.25
C ASP A 32 -9.85 -10.35 2.78
N GLN A 33 -9.40 -9.40 1.97
CA GLN A 33 -9.58 -9.42 0.53
C GLN A 33 -8.28 -9.13 -0.18
N GLU A 34 -8.08 -9.86 -1.27
CA GLU A 34 -7.18 -9.46 -2.34
C GLU A 34 -8.05 -9.19 -3.58
N PHE A 35 -7.99 -7.97 -4.11
CA PHE A 35 -8.72 -7.62 -5.32
C PHE A 35 -7.91 -7.91 -6.57
N CYS A 36 -8.58 -8.24 -7.68
CA CYS A 36 -7.87 -8.42 -8.94
C CYS A 36 -7.43 -7.07 -9.51
N ASN A 37 -6.21 -7.00 -10.05
CA ASN A 37 -5.68 -5.81 -10.72
C ASN A 37 -6.47 -5.47 -12.00
N LYS A 38 -7.57 -4.73 -11.85
CA LYS A 38 -8.45 -4.28 -12.93
C LYS A 38 -9.04 -2.91 -12.58
N ASN A 39 -9.83 -2.37 -13.51
CA ASN A 39 -10.61 -1.15 -13.29
C ASN A 39 -12.05 -1.51 -12.91
N TYR A 40 -12.50 -1.01 -11.77
CA TYR A 40 -13.87 -1.20 -11.27
C TYR A 40 -14.59 0.13 -11.16
N TYR A 41 -15.81 0.19 -11.67
CA TYR A 41 -16.70 1.34 -11.48
C TYR A 41 -17.57 1.09 -10.25
N LEU A 42 -17.29 1.82 -9.17
CA LEU A 42 -17.87 1.64 -7.85
C LEU A 42 -18.32 3.02 -7.30
N PRO A 43 -19.39 3.63 -7.83
CA PRO A 43 -19.83 4.96 -7.39
C PRO A 43 -20.11 5.08 -5.88
N ASP A 44 -20.57 4.01 -5.23
CA ASP A 44 -20.80 3.96 -3.78
C ASP A 44 -19.56 3.48 -3.00
N GLY A 45 -18.52 3.05 -3.71
CA GLY A 45 -17.24 2.61 -3.14
C GLY A 45 -17.36 1.29 -2.39
N ILE A 46 -16.50 1.10 -1.38
CA ILE A 46 -16.52 -0.07 -0.48
C ILE A 46 -16.42 0.36 0.99
N ALA A 47 -16.89 -0.51 1.88
CA ALA A 47 -16.80 -0.30 3.32
C ALA A 47 -16.08 -1.46 4.03
N ILE A 48 -15.36 -1.14 5.11
CA ILE A 48 -14.70 -2.13 5.97
C ILE A 48 -15.59 -2.44 7.17
N GLY A 49 -15.96 -3.71 7.28
CA GLY A 49 -17.02 -4.20 8.16
C GLY A 49 -16.54 -4.87 9.44
N ALA A 50 -15.27 -5.24 9.57
CA ALA A 50 -14.71 -5.84 10.79
C ALA A 50 -13.32 -5.26 11.11
N ASP A 51 -12.87 -5.45 12.35
CA ASP A 51 -11.54 -5.06 12.82
C ASP A 51 -10.48 -6.07 12.36
N ASN A 52 -9.21 -5.67 12.35
CA ASN A 52 -8.07 -6.53 12.00
C ASN A 52 -8.21 -7.16 10.60
N LEU A 53 -8.67 -6.37 9.63
CA LEU A 53 -8.81 -6.79 8.25
C LEU A 53 -7.70 -6.22 7.37
N VAL A 54 -7.29 -7.03 6.39
CA VAL A 54 -6.38 -6.64 5.32
C VAL A 54 -7.14 -6.56 4.00
N ILE A 55 -7.09 -5.40 3.36
CA ILE A 55 -7.56 -5.20 1.99
C ILE A 55 -6.35 -4.85 1.12
N ASP A 56 -5.95 -5.80 0.27
CA ASP A 56 -4.96 -5.56 -0.77
C ASP A 56 -5.68 -5.34 -2.10
N CYS A 57 -5.61 -4.14 -2.65
CA CYS A 57 -6.19 -3.86 -3.95
C CYS A 57 -5.40 -4.46 -5.11
N ASN A 58 -4.15 -4.92 -4.90
CA ASN A 58 -3.26 -5.43 -5.93
C ASN A 58 -3.19 -4.48 -7.15
N ASN A 59 -3.05 -3.19 -6.90
CA ASN A 59 -3.07 -2.11 -7.92
C ASN A 59 -4.41 -1.91 -8.66
N ALA A 60 -5.51 -2.50 -8.19
CA ALA A 60 -6.84 -2.23 -8.72
C ALA A 60 -7.17 -0.73 -8.72
N VAL A 61 -7.93 -0.31 -9.73
CA VAL A 61 -8.49 1.03 -9.84
C VAL A 61 -9.94 1.01 -9.38
N LEU A 62 -10.23 1.71 -8.29
CA LEU A 62 -11.57 1.95 -7.80
C LEU A 62 -12.01 3.32 -8.30
N ARG A 63 -13.02 3.37 -9.16
CA ARG A 63 -13.47 4.60 -9.82
C ARG A 63 -14.89 4.97 -9.40
N GLY A 64 -15.04 6.17 -8.86
CA GLY A 64 -16.33 6.79 -8.55
C GLY A 64 -16.87 7.71 -9.64
N ASP A 65 -17.88 8.50 -9.28
CA ASP A 65 -18.58 9.47 -10.13
C ASP A 65 -18.54 10.92 -9.59
N PHE A 66 -17.50 11.24 -8.81
CA PHE A 66 -17.29 12.46 -8.00
C PHE A 66 -18.24 12.61 -6.80
N LYS A 67 -18.92 11.54 -6.40
CA LYS A 67 -19.71 11.47 -5.16
C LYS A 67 -19.11 10.43 -4.20
N GLY A 68 -19.75 10.27 -3.05
CA GLY A 68 -19.45 9.20 -2.11
C GLY A 68 -18.01 9.18 -1.57
N THR A 69 -17.60 8.01 -1.12
CA THR A 69 -16.27 7.74 -0.59
C THR A 69 -15.72 6.49 -1.27
N GLY A 70 -14.47 6.50 -1.69
CA GLY A 70 -13.85 5.33 -2.32
C GLY A 70 -13.73 4.15 -1.36
N ILE A 71 -13.09 4.39 -0.21
CA ILE A 71 -12.94 3.40 0.87
C ILE A 71 -13.37 4.03 2.20
N LEU A 72 -14.40 3.45 2.83
CA LEU A 72 -14.91 3.84 4.13
C LEU A 72 -14.45 2.88 5.24
N ILE A 73 -13.85 3.44 6.29
CA ILE A 73 -13.50 2.74 7.52
C ILE A 73 -14.24 3.46 8.66
N GLU A 74 -15.31 2.84 9.16
CA GLU A 74 -16.16 3.46 10.18
C GLU A 74 -16.31 2.58 11.42
N ASN A 75 -15.96 3.12 12.59
CA ASN A 75 -15.97 2.43 13.88
C ASN A 75 -15.13 1.14 13.85
N ARG A 76 -13.93 1.20 13.28
CA ARG A 76 -13.04 0.03 13.13
C ARG A 76 -11.63 0.29 13.62
N LYS A 77 -10.91 -0.78 13.93
CA LYS A 77 -9.55 -0.75 14.43
C LYS A 77 -8.62 -1.70 13.68
N ASN A 78 -7.35 -1.32 13.62
CA ASN A 78 -6.26 -2.14 13.11
C ASN A 78 -6.51 -2.62 11.67
N ILE A 79 -6.96 -1.72 10.79
CA ILE A 79 -7.20 -2.06 9.39
C ILE A 79 -5.93 -1.83 8.60
N GLU A 80 -5.59 -2.76 7.71
CA GLU A 80 -4.57 -2.57 6.68
C GLU A 80 -5.25 -2.41 5.33
N VAL A 81 -5.01 -1.29 4.63
CA VAL A 81 -5.45 -1.12 3.25
C VAL A 81 -4.25 -0.72 2.41
N LYS A 82 -3.99 -1.43 1.32
CA LYS A 82 -2.80 -1.20 0.49
C LYS A 82 -3.01 -1.35 -1.01
N ASN A 83 -2.11 -0.74 -1.78
CA ASN A 83 -1.97 -0.90 -3.22
C ASN A 83 -3.22 -0.49 -4.03
N CYS A 84 -3.98 0.54 -3.62
CA CYS A 84 -5.19 0.96 -4.35
C CYS A 84 -4.95 2.21 -5.21
N ASN A 85 -5.64 2.28 -6.34
CA ASN A 85 -5.78 3.49 -7.13
C ASN A 85 -7.20 4.03 -7.00
N ILE A 86 -7.41 5.10 -6.22
CA ILE A 86 -8.75 5.61 -5.88
C ILE A 86 -9.01 6.91 -6.65
N VAL A 87 -10.05 6.88 -7.50
CA VAL A 87 -10.24 7.88 -8.56
C VAL A 87 -11.65 8.46 -8.58
N ASN A 88 -11.76 9.79 -8.65
CA ASN A 88 -13.02 10.54 -8.83
C ASN A 88 -14.08 10.26 -7.75
N TYR A 89 -13.75 10.35 -6.46
CA TYR A 89 -14.72 10.37 -5.36
C TYR A 89 -14.82 11.74 -4.71
N ASN A 90 -15.86 11.97 -3.91
CA ASN A 90 -15.87 13.16 -3.04
C ASN A 90 -14.79 13.04 -1.95
N ASN A 91 -14.66 11.88 -1.31
CA ASN A 91 -13.49 11.56 -0.48
C ASN A 91 -12.81 10.29 -1.02
N GLY A 92 -11.49 10.29 -1.21
CA GLY A 92 -10.76 9.06 -1.57
C GLY A 92 -10.86 8.02 -0.44
N PHE A 93 -10.33 8.39 0.73
CA PHE A 93 -10.52 7.67 1.99
C PHE A 93 -11.40 8.47 2.95
N SER A 94 -12.22 7.77 3.74
CA SER A 94 -12.88 8.34 4.91
C SER A 94 -12.74 7.42 6.11
N LEU A 95 -12.09 7.91 7.15
CA LEU A 95 -11.94 7.26 8.44
C LEU A 95 -12.80 8.00 9.46
N VAL A 96 -13.75 7.28 10.06
CA VAL A 96 -14.71 7.83 11.04
C VAL A 96 -14.65 6.95 12.30
N ASN A 97 -14.25 7.54 13.43
CA ASN A 97 -14.00 6.79 14.67
C ASN A 97 -13.06 5.58 14.45
N ALA A 98 -12.02 5.74 13.62
CA ALA A 98 -11.08 4.69 13.29
C ALA A 98 -9.77 4.86 14.07
N GLU A 99 -9.19 3.75 14.51
CA GLU A 99 -7.96 3.77 15.32
C GLU A 99 -6.93 2.74 14.84
N GLY A 100 -5.65 3.11 14.84
CA GLY A 100 -4.56 2.15 14.68
C GLY A 100 -4.46 1.50 13.31
N SER A 101 -4.99 2.12 12.25
CA SER A 101 -4.99 1.55 10.90
C SER A 101 -3.74 1.96 10.11
N ASP A 102 -3.19 1.03 9.31
CA ASP A 102 -2.06 1.26 8.41
C ASP A 102 -2.60 1.34 6.96
N ILE A 103 -2.43 2.49 6.29
CA ILE A 103 -2.95 2.76 4.95
C ILE A 103 -1.80 3.22 4.07
N HIS A 104 -1.42 2.43 3.07
CA HIS A 104 -0.17 2.73 2.34
C HIS A 104 -0.15 2.29 0.88
N ASP A 105 0.81 2.82 0.12
CA ASP A 105 0.99 2.51 -1.30
C ASP A 105 -0.24 2.83 -2.15
N HIS A 106 -0.82 4.02 -1.96
CA HIS A 106 -2.04 4.45 -2.67
C HIS A 106 -1.80 5.61 -3.63
N ASN A 107 -2.53 5.59 -4.74
CA ASN A 107 -2.68 6.76 -5.62
C ASN A 107 -4.09 7.34 -5.48
N LEU A 108 -4.19 8.57 -4.97
CA LEU A 108 -5.42 9.33 -4.85
C LEU A 108 -5.51 10.33 -6.00
N LEU A 109 -6.38 10.04 -6.98
CA LEU A 109 -6.42 10.77 -8.25
C LEU A 109 -7.76 11.47 -8.42
N ARG A 110 -7.74 12.81 -8.51
CA ARG A 110 -8.92 13.62 -8.84
C ARG A 110 -10.12 13.40 -7.92
N ASN A 111 -9.89 13.05 -6.65
CA ASN A 111 -10.93 13.11 -5.63
C ASN A 111 -11.14 14.58 -5.21
N TYR A 112 -12.29 14.97 -4.65
CA TYR A 112 -12.41 16.33 -4.12
C TYR A 112 -11.53 16.51 -2.89
N VAL A 113 -11.62 15.58 -1.96
CA VAL A 113 -10.74 15.44 -0.79
C VAL A 113 -10.00 14.11 -0.90
N GLY A 114 -8.68 14.10 -0.70
CA GLY A 114 -7.89 12.88 -0.69
C GLY A 114 -8.26 11.98 0.49
N ILE A 115 -8.01 12.48 1.70
CA ILE A 115 -8.22 11.76 2.96
C ILE A 115 -9.12 12.59 3.88
N ARG A 116 -10.20 11.98 4.37
CA ARG A 116 -11.03 12.53 5.44
C ARG A 116 -10.81 11.74 6.73
N LEU A 117 -10.50 12.45 7.81
CA LEU A 117 -10.37 11.92 9.17
C LEU A 117 -11.40 12.60 10.07
N GLU A 118 -12.20 11.82 10.78
CA GLU A 118 -13.19 12.29 11.73
C GLU A 118 -13.13 11.46 13.01
N ASN A 119 -12.88 12.12 14.15
CA ASN A 119 -12.72 11.48 15.46
C ASN A 119 -11.78 10.26 15.43
N SER A 120 -10.74 10.31 14.60
CA SER A 120 -9.87 9.17 14.31
C SER A 120 -8.46 9.43 14.83
N ALA A 121 -7.80 8.40 15.34
CA ALA A 121 -6.50 8.57 15.97
C ALA A 121 -5.51 7.45 15.66
N LYS A 122 -4.22 7.75 15.74
CA LYS A 122 -3.15 6.75 15.61
C LYS A 122 -3.20 5.94 14.30
N ASN A 123 -3.72 6.55 13.23
CA ASN A 123 -3.69 5.94 11.90
C ASN A 123 -2.43 6.40 11.16
N HIS A 124 -1.86 5.50 10.38
CA HIS A 124 -0.65 5.76 9.62
C HIS A 124 -0.96 5.75 8.12
N PHE A 125 -0.58 6.83 7.45
CA PHE A 125 -0.65 6.97 6.00
C PHE A 125 0.75 7.21 5.47
N TYR A 126 1.26 6.29 4.66
CA TYR A 126 2.62 6.41 4.11
C TYR A 126 2.66 5.88 2.67
N GLU A 127 3.69 6.26 1.92
CA GLU A 127 3.78 5.97 0.48
C GLU A 127 2.52 6.37 -0.32
N ILE A 128 1.85 7.45 0.09
CA ILE A 128 0.65 7.96 -0.59
C ILE A 128 1.06 8.99 -1.64
N ARG A 129 0.51 8.89 -2.85
CA ARG A 129 0.56 9.95 -3.86
C ARG A 129 -0.82 10.55 -4.03
N ASP A 130 -0.94 11.86 -3.82
CA ASP A 130 -2.24 12.54 -3.89
C ASP A 130 -2.24 13.75 -4.83
N VAL A 131 -3.20 13.78 -5.74
CA VAL A 131 -3.51 14.87 -6.68
C VAL A 131 -5.01 15.21 -6.67
N SER A 132 -5.61 15.18 -5.48
CA SER A 132 -7.00 15.60 -5.23
C SER A 132 -7.22 17.09 -5.56
N ILE A 133 -8.46 17.42 -5.91
CA ILE A 133 -8.84 18.67 -6.58
C ILE A 133 -8.91 19.85 -5.59
N GLN A 134 -9.54 19.66 -4.43
CA GLN A 134 -9.77 20.77 -3.50
C GLN A 134 -8.74 20.82 -2.38
N ARG A 135 -8.49 19.67 -1.74
CA ARG A 135 -7.50 19.55 -0.66
C ARG A 135 -7.10 18.10 -0.46
N GLU A 136 -5.92 17.94 0.11
CA GLU A 136 -5.36 16.64 0.45
C GLU A 136 -6.10 16.00 1.61
N ILE A 137 -6.26 16.78 2.67
CA ILE A 137 -6.73 16.27 3.96
C ILE A 137 -7.81 17.18 4.52
N ARG A 138 -8.85 16.54 5.03
CA ARG A 138 -9.82 17.15 5.92
C ARG A 138 -9.82 16.38 7.23
N SER A 139 -9.42 17.05 8.31
CA SER A 139 -9.40 16.47 9.66
C SER A 139 -10.38 17.18 10.57
N ILE A 140 -11.15 16.41 11.34
CA ILE A 140 -12.10 16.87 12.34
C ILE A 140 -11.84 16.06 13.61
N PHE A 141 -11.42 16.74 14.69
CA PHE A 141 -11.15 16.11 16.00
C PHE A 141 -10.28 14.84 15.93
N SER A 142 -9.31 14.81 15.01
CA SER A 142 -8.46 13.65 14.76
C SER A 142 -7.01 13.98 15.12
N THR A 143 -6.40 13.13 15.95
CA THR A 143 -5.12 13.40 16.62
C THR A 143 -4.19 12.19 16.53
N GLU A 144 -2.88 12.40 16.71
CA GLU A 144 -1.88 11.33 16.73
C GLU A 144 -1.85 10.47 15.45
N ASN A 145 -2.41 10.96 14.34
CA ASN A 145 -2.23 10.30 13.05
C ASN A 145 -0.86 10.67 12.50
N HIS A 146 -0.27 9.77 11.71
CA HIS A 146 0.98 10.02 11.02
C HIS A 146 0.74 9.96 9.51
N ILE A 147 1.06 11.03 8.79
CA ILE A 147 0.82 11.10 7.34
C ILE A 147 2.05 11.58 6.59
N LYS A 148 2.43 10.81 5.57
CA LYS A 148 3.52 11.10 4.66
C LYS A 148 3.08 10.87 3.23
N TYR A 149 3.05 11.95 2.44
CA TYR A 149 2.90 11.85 0.99
C TYR A 149 4.27 11.70 0.32
N THR A 150 4.31 11.00 -0.81
CA THR A 150 5.51 10.81 -1.64
C THR A 150 5.73 11.97 -2.61
N ASN A 151 4.68 12.71 -2.93
CA ASN A 151 4.70 13.75 -3.96
C ASN A 151 4.58 15.17 -3.43
N LYS A 152 4.51 15.36 -2.10
CA LYS A 152 4.41 16.66 -1.44
C LYS A 152 4.62 16.55 0.06
N ASN A 153 4.87 17.69 0.70
CA ASN A 153 4.87 17.81 2.15
C ASN A 153 3.53 18.37 2.63
N LEU A 154 3.10 17.93 3.81
CA LEU A 154 1.96 18.48 4.53
C LEU A 154 2.41 19.59 5.48
N GLU A 155 1.61 20.64 5.56
CA GLU A 155 1.82 21.78 6.45
C GLU A 155 0.48 22.23 7.05
N GLY A 156 0.54 23.13 8.05
CA GLY A 156 -0.64 23.79 8.62
C GLY A 156 -1.19 23.15 9.90
N GLU A 157 -2.40 23.55 10.28
CA GLU A 157 -3.04 23.19 11.56
C GLU A 157 -3.14 21.68 11.79
N PHE A 158 -3.36 20.90 10.72
CA PHE A 158 -3.42 19.45 10.82
C PHE A 158 -2.17 18.86 11.49
N CYS A 159 -0.99 19.34 11.10
CA CYS A 159 0.29 18.86 11.60
C CYS A 159 0.65 19.37 13.00
N ARG A 160 -0.19 20.20 13.64
CA ARG A 160 0.00 20.56 15.06
C ARG A 160 -0.45 19.46 16.02
N HIS A 161 -1.35 18.60 15.57
CA HIS A 161 -1.94 17.53 16.37
C HIS A 161 -1.62 16.13 15.82
N ASN A 162 -0.87 16.06 14.72
CA ASN A 162 -0.57 14.86 13.97
C ASN A 162 0.89 14.95 13.49
N SER A 163 1.56 13.81 13.32
CA SER A 163 2.89 13.78 12.70
C SER A 163 2.74 13.87 11.19
N CYS A 164 3.59 14.67 10.55
CA CYS A 164 3.56 14.92 9.12
C CYS A 164 4.98 14.85 8.55
N ASN A 165 5.12 14.21 7.38
CA ASN A 165 6.37 14.16 6.59
C ASN A 165 7.56 13.46 7.27
N GLU A 166 7.38 12.88 8.46
CA GLU A 166 8.42 12.15 9.14
C GLU A 166 8.63 10.78 8.47
N ARG A 167 9.85 10.26 8.53
CA ARG A 167 10.11 8.87 8.15
C ARG A 167 9.55 7.99 9.26
N THR A 168 8.70 7.03 8.92
CA THR A 168 8.32 6.00 9.90
C THR A 168 9.55 5.16 10.27
N GLU A 169 9.70 4.70 11.52
CA GLU A 169 10.74 3.73 11.86
C GLU A 169 10.59 2.42 11.06
N LYS A 170 9.36 2.10 10.62
CA LYS A 170 9.05 1.01 9.69
C LYS A 170 9.66 1.19 8.29
N GLU A 171 9.99 2.42 7.87
CA GLU A 171 10.66 2.73 6.60
C GLU A 171 12.17 2.56 6.66
N VAL A 172 12.78 2.29 7.82
CA VAL A 172 14.19 1.88 7.84
C VAL A 172 14.21 0.47 7.30
N PRO A 173 14.67 0.22 6.06
CA PRO A 173 14.94 -1.14 5.71
C PRO A 173 16.08 -1.54 6.64
N SER A 174 15.89 -2.58 7.44
CA SER A 174 17.00 -3.27 8.08
C SER A 174 17.81 -3.98 6.98
N PHE A 175 18.37 -3.23 6.03
CA PHE A 175 19.50 -3.69 5.27
C PHE A 175 20.67 -3.58 6.25
N PRO A 176 21.31 -4.71 6.62
CA PRO A 176 22.68 -4.61 7.09
C PRO A 176 23.41 -3.77 6.04
N LEU A 177 24.14 -2.74 6.48
CA LEU A 177 25.10 -2.04 5.64
C LEU A 177 25.96 -3.11 4.96
N MET A 178 25.60 -3.47 3.73
CA MET A 178 26.33 -4.41 2.89
C MET A 178 27.63 -3.71 2.53
N THR A 179 28.62 -3.89 3.38
CA THR A 179 30.04 -3.74 3.10
C THR A 179 30.50 -4.58 1.89
N PHE A 180 29.60 -5.36 1.28
CA PHE A 180 29.83 -6.15 0.07
C PHE A 180 29.85 -5.36 -1.25
N TYR A 181 29.24 -4.17 -1.34
CA TYR A 181 29.11 -3.49 -2.64
C TYR A 181 30.34 -2.67 -3.07
N GLN A 182 31.24 -2.31 -2.16
CA GLN A 182 32.49 -1.62 -2.52
C GLN A 182 33.52 -2.57 -3.14
N ALA A 183 33.53 -3.86 -2.75
CA ALA A 183 34.46 -4.83 -3.31
C ALA A 183 34.11 -5.22 -4.77
N THR A 184 32.83 -5.28 -5.11
CA THR A 184 32.37 -5.73 -6.43
C THR A 184 32.55 -4.68 -7.53
N LEU A 185 32.33 -3.39 -7.23
CA LEU A 185 32.47 -2.32 -8.22
C LEU A 185 33.92 -2.10 -8.65
N GLU A 186 34.87 -2.13 -7.72
CA GLU A 186 36.29 -2.07 -8.07
C GLU A 186 36.73 -3.26 -8.92
N GLN A 187 36.24 -4.46 -8.61
CA GLN A 187 36.63 -5.68 -9.31
C GLN A 187 36.08 -5.71 -10.74
N ILE A 188 34.81 -5.30 -10.93
CA ILE A 188 34.19 -5.14 -12.25
C ILE A 188 34.93 -4.07 -13.07
N LEU A 189 35.29 -2.93 -12.45
CA LEU A 189 36.03 -1.87 -13.13
C LEU A 189 37.44 -2.31 -13.55
N LYS A 190 38.14 -3.05 -12.67
CA LYS A 190 39.47 -3.62 -12.97
C LYS A 190 39.42 -4.64 -14.11
N GLU A 191 38.39 -5.49 -14.16
CA GLU A 191 38.22 -6.45 -15.25
C GLU A 191 37.87 -5.78 -16.58
N ALA A 192 36.99 -4.77 -16.57
CA ALA A 192 36.65 -4.00 -17.75
C ALA A 192 37.87 -3.29 -18.36
N ILE A 193 38.71 -2.67 -17.52
CA ILE A 193 39.95 -2.01 -17.96
C ILE A 193 40.93 -3.03 -18.56
N ARG A 194 41.12 -4.20 -17.94
CA ARG A 194 41.98 -5.26 -18.50
C ARG A 194 41.50 -5.73 -19.88
N GLN A 195 40.20 -5.94 -20.03
CA GLN A 195 39.62 -6.34 -21.32
C GLN A 195 39.83 -5.27 -22.39
N TRP A 196 39.67 -3.99 -22.05
CA TRP A 196 39.89 -2.89 -22.98
C TRP A 196 41.34 -2.82 -23.47
N ILE A 197 42.32 -2.87 -22.56
CA ILE A 197 43.76 -2.86 -22.91
C ILE A 197 44.13 -4.06 -23.80
N SER A 198 43.56 -5.24 -23.53
CA SER A 198 43.85 -6.43 -24.35
C SER A 198 43.36 -6.33 -25.80
N ARG A 199 42.27 -5.59 -26.05
CA ARG A 199 41.72 -5.41 -27.40
C ARG A 199 42.54 -4.44 -28.24
N ASP A 200 43.09 -3.38 -27.64
CA ASP A 200 43.91 -2.41 -28.38
C ASP A 200 45.28 -2.99 -28.80
N SER A 201 45.79 -3.99 -28.08
CA SER A 201 47.06 -4.65 -28.44
C SER A 201 47.00 -5.53 -29.71
N HIS A 202 45.79 -5.87 -30.20
CA HIS A 202 45.58 -6.73 -31.38
C HIS A 202 45.24 -5.97 -32.66
N SER A 203 45.19 -4.63 -32.63
CA SER A 203 44.88 -3.79 -33.80
C SER A 203 46.11 -3.19 -34.50
N GLN A 204 47.33 -3.56 -34.08
CA GLN A 204 48.60 -3.07 -34.65
C GLN A 204 49.50 -4.15 -35.28
N GLN A 205 48.94 -5.28 -35.73
CA GLN A 205 49.61 -6.24 -36.62
C GLN A 205 48.87 -6.31 -37.95
#